data_AF-A0A4S2AKV0-F1
#
_entry.id   AF-A0A4S2AKV0-F1
#
_cell.length_a   1.000
_cell.length_b   1.000
_cell.length_c   1.000
_cell.angle_alpha   90.00
_cell.angle_beta   90.00
_cell.angle_gamma   90.00
#
_symmetry.space_group_name_H-M   'P 1'
#
loop_
_entity.id
_entity.type
_entity.pdbx_description
1 polymer ?
#
loop_
_entity_poly.entity_id
_entity_poly.type
_entity_poly.pdbx_seq_one_letter_code
_entity_poly.pdbx_strand_id
1 'polypeptide(L)'
;MNEAKTNQEEVLKIFKSEYEGILRRYERDVERYALKMNENYEQFFCWHGGTMYKIQINLKAIRELRHLTSWDSTDKIKMALENHIRNIELTLIEGSQYPTSTNLLHNVADILGREAKQRLREDLQRLLYTITYK
;
A
#
# COMPACT_ATOMS: atom_id res chain seq x y z
N MET A 1 23.72 17.57 23.02
CA MET A 1 22.79 16.65 22.33
C MET A 1 23.43 16.33 20.98
N ASN A 2 23.68 15.06 20.67
CA ASN A 2 24.49 14.67 19.49
C ASN A 2 23.69 14.90 18.20
N GLU A 3 24.28 15.62 17.24
CA GLU A 3 23.70 15.98 15.93
C GLU A 3 23.14 14.76 15.17
N ALA A 4 23.79 13.59 15.29
CA ALA A 4 23.33 12.33 14.70
C ALA A 4 21.99 11.81 15.26
N LYS A 5 21.70 12.03 16.56
CA LYS A 5 20.41 11.63 17.15
C LYS A 5 19.28 12.53 16.65
N THR A 6 19.56 13.83 16.52
CA THR A 6 18.59 14.80 15.99
C THR A 6 18.22 14.48 14.55
N ASN A 7 19.19 14.10 13.71
CA ASN A 7 18.94 13.72 12.32
C ASN A 7 18.05 12.47 12.19
N GLN A 8 18.31 11.44 13.01
CA GLN A 8 17.49 10.22 13.00
C GLN A 8 16.05 10.48 13.44
N GLU A 9 15.83 11.29 14.47
CA GLU A 9 14.49 11.68 14.93
C GLU A 9 13.71 12.46 13.85
N GLU A 10 14.38 13.33 13.10
CA GLU A 10 13.78 14.04 11.97
C GLU A 10 13.36 13.09 10.84
N VAL A 11 14.23 12.16 10.47
CA VAL A 11 13.91 11.12 9.47
C VAL A 11 12.69 10.30 9.90
N LEU A 12 12.61 9.87 11.16
CA LEU A 12 11.47 9.11 11.69
C LEU A 12 10.17 9.94 11.69
N LYS A 13 10.24 11.25 12.00
CA LYS A 13 9.09 12.16 11.89
C LYS A 13 8.60 12.28 10.45
N ILE A 14 9.50 12.41 9.48
CA ILE A 14 9.17 12.49 8.06
C ILE A 14 8.52 11.18 7.61
N PHE A 15 9.13 10.03 7.92
CA PHE A 15 8.58 8.71 7.62
C PHE A 15 7.15 8.56 8.15
N LYS A 16 6.92 8.92 9.42
CA LYS A 16 5.58 8.86 10.02
C LYS A 16 4.58 9.77 9.31
N SER A 17 4.99 10.99 8.95
CA SER A 17 4.13 11.92 8.21
C SER A 17 3.73 11.37 6.84
N GLU A 18 4.68 10.79 6.11
CA GLU A 18 4.43 10.19 4.79
C GLU A 18 3.51 8.97 4.89
N TYR A 19 3.75 8.10 5.87
CA TYR A 19 2.87 6.96 6.17
C TYR A 19 1.42 7.42 6.44
N GLU A 20 1.22 8.42 7.30
CA GLU A 20 -0.10 8.96 7.60
C GLU A 20 -0.73 9.65 6.38
N GLY A 21 0.07 10.22 5.47
CA GLY A 21 -0.39 10.76 4.19
C GLY A 21 -0.96 9.66 3.28
N ILE A 22 -0.23 8.55 3.15
CA ILE A 22 -0.65 7.39 2.35
C ILE A 22 -1.91 6.75 2.95
N LEU A 23 -1.94 6.52 4.26
CA LEU A 23 -3.09 5.95 4.95
C LEU A 23 -4.35 6.79 4.73
N ARG A 24 -4.28 8.11 4.99
CA ARG A 24 -5.42 9.01 4.81
C ARG A 24 -5.90 9.08 3.37
N ARG A 25 -5.01 8.96 2.39
CA ARG A 25 -5.40 8.91 0.98
C ARG A 25 -6.28 7.69 0.70
N TYR A 26 -5.87 6.51 1.16
CA TYR A 26 -6.67 5.30 0.99
C TYR A 26 -8.01 5.38 1.73
N GLU A 27 -8.04 5.91 2.95
CA GLU A 27 -9.29 6.06 3.71
C GLU A 27 -10.28 7.02 3.02
N ARG A 28 -9.80 8.16 2.54
CA ARG A 28 -10.62 9.10 1.74
C ARG A 28 -11.12 8.49 0.44
N ASP A 29 -10.28 7.69 -0.23
CA ASP A 29 -10.70 7.02 -1.45
C ASP A 29 -11.82 5.99 -1.15
N VAL A 30 -11.70 5.22 -0.06
CA VAL A 30 -12.76 4.31 0.40
C VAL A 30 -14.06 5.07 0.69
N GLU A 31 -13.99 6.16 1.46
CA GLU A 31 -15.16 6.99 1.77
C GLU A 31 -15.82 7.54 0.51
N ARG A 32 -15.02 8.08 -0.42
CA ARG A 32 -15.51 8.59 -1.70
C ARG A 32 -16.25 7.53 -2.51
N TYR A 33 -15.71 6.32 -2.59
CA TYR A 33 -16.36 5.24 -3.33
C TYR A 33 -17.56 4.64 -2.61
N ALA A 34 -17.57 4.65 -1.27
CA ALA A 34 -18.75 4.29 -0.49
C ALA A 34 -19.92 5.25 -0.71
N LEU A 35 -19.66 6.56 -0.82
CA LEU A 35 -20.69 7.54 -1.20
C LEU A 35 -21.29 7.24 -2.57
N LYS A 36 -20.43 6.98 -3.58
CA LYS A 36 -20.89 6.59 -4.93
C LYS A 36 -21.73 5.32 -4.94
N MET A 37 -21.37 4.34 -4.09
CA MET A 37 -22.14 3.12 -3.90
C MET A 37 -23.53 3.40 -3.32
N ASN A 38 -23.62 4.33 -2.38
CA ASN A 38 -24.89 4.73 -1.76
C ASN A 38 -25.76 5.59 -2.71
N GLU A 39 -25.16 6.37 -3.61
CA GLU A 39 -25.88 7.18 -4.61
C GLU A 39 -26.51 6.31 -5.71
N ASN A 40 -25.73 5.38 -6.27
CA ASN A 40 -26.20 4.45 -7.30
C ASN A 40 -25.43 3.13 -7.23
N TYR A 41 -26.05 2.14 -6.60
CA TYR A 41 -25.45 0.84 -6.35
C TYR A 41 -25.11 0.09 -7.64
N GLU A 42 -26.02 0.03 -8.62
CA GLU A 42 -25.79 -0.68 -9.87
C GLU A 42 -24.64 -0.07 -10.66
N GLN A 43 -24.64 1.26 -10.80
CA GLN A 43 -23.57 1.98 -11.48
C GLN A 43 -22.22 1.81 -10.76
N PHE A 44 -22.22 1.78 -9.43
CA PHE A 44 -21.01 1.52 -8.67
C PHE A 44 -20.38 0.17 -9.01
N PHE A 45 -21.17 -0.90 -9.09
CA PHE A 45 -20.62 -2.22 -9.45
C PHE A 45 -20.04 -2.24 -10.85
N CYS A 46 -20.74 -1.63 -11.81
CA CYS A 46 -20.30 -1.59 -13.21
C CYS A 46 -19.00 -0.79 -13.42
N TRP A 47 -18.78 0.29 -12.66
CA TRP A 47 -17.70 1.24 -12.95
C TRP A 47 -16.63 1.37 -11.87
N HIS A 48 -16.93 0.99 -10.63
CA HIS A 48 -16.11 1.32 -9.46
C HIS A 48 -15.78 0.12 -8.56
N GLY A 49 -16.48 -1.01 -8.71
CA GLY A 49 -16.24 -2.21 -7.90
C GLY A 49 -14.78 -2.68 -7.96
N GLY A 50 -14.19 -2.76 -9.16
CA GLY A 50 -12.79 -3.14 -9.32
C GLY A 50 -11.81 -2.15 -8.68
N THR A 51 -12.08 -0.85 -8.78
CA THR A 51 -11.25 0.19 -8.15
C THR A 51 -11.34 0.13 -6.62
N MET A 52 -12.56 -0.01 -6.08
CA MET A 52 -12.78 -0.15 -4.63
C MET A 52 -12.08 -1.40 -4.09
N TYR A 53 -12.13 -2.52 -4.81
CA TYR A 53 -11.42 -3.75 -4.44
C TYR A 53 -9.90 -3.51 -4.29
N LYS A 54 -9.27 -2.86 -5.28
CA LYS A 54 -7.84 -2.52 -5.23
C LYS A 54 -7.49 -1.62 -4.04
N ILE A 55 -8.29 -0.60 -3.79
CA ILE A 55 -8.12 0.33 -2.67
C ILE A 55 -8.20 -0.42 -1.34
N GLN A 56 -9.18 -1.31 -1.16
CA GLN A 56 -9.35 -2.07 0.07
C GLN A 56 -8.19 -3.02 0.35
N ILE A 57 -7.67 -3.71 -0.68
CA ILE A 57 -6.46 -4.54 -0.55
C ILE A 57 -5.29 -3.71 -0.03
N ASN A 58 -5.02 -2.57 -0.67
CA ASN A 58 -3.88 -1.75 -0.31
C ASN A 58 -4.07 -1.06 1.05
N LEU A 59 -5.29 -0.60 1.38
CA LEU A 59 -5.58 -0.03 2.69
C LEU A 59 -5.32 -1.04 3.80
N LYS A 60 -5.73 -2.30 3.62
CA LYS A 60 -5.43 -3.38 4.55
C LYS A 60 -3.92 -3.54 4.73
N ALA A 61 -3.18 -3.65 3.63
CA ALA A 61 -1.73 -3.81 3.68
C ALA A 61 -1.02 -2.63 4.37
N ILE A 62 -1.43 -1.39 4.08
CA ILE A 62 -0.87 -0.19 4.75
C ILE A 62 -1.17 -0.20 6.25
N ARG A 63 -2.39 -0.58 6.67
CA ARG A 63 -2.74 -0.69 8.11
C ARG A 63 -1.89 -1.72 8.84
N GLU A 64 -1.52 -2.82 8.18
CA GLU A 64 -0.62 -3.83 8.75
C GLU A 64 0.78 -3.26 9.01
N LEU A 65 1.23 -2.26 8.24
CA LEU A 65 2.51 -1.58 8.41
C LEU A 65 2.53 -0.51 9.52
N ARG A 66 1.40 -0.24 10.18
CA ARG A 66 1.30 0.80 11.22
C ARG A 66 2.36 0.68 12.32
N HIS A 67 2.69 -0.55 12.69
CA HIS A 67 3.67 -0.86 13.73
C HIS A 67 5.08 -0.34 13.41
N LEU A 68 5.41 -0.11 12.14
CA LEU A 68 6.71 0.47 11.75
C LEU A 68 6.86 1.92 12.24
N THR A 69 5.76 2.64 12.45
CA THR A 69 5.77 4.03 12.93
C THR A 69 6.13 4.19 14.41
N SER A 70 6.19 3.08 15.16
CA SER A 70 6.61 3.06 16.56
C SER A 70 8.03 2.51 16.75
N TRP A 71 8.77 2.27 15.66
CA TRP A 71 10.15 1.81 15.73
C TRP A 71 11.10 3.01 15.75
N ASP A 72 12.09 2.95 16.65
CA ASP A 72 13.11 4.00 16.76
C ASP A 72 14.33 3.75 15.86
N SER A 73 14.34 2.67 15.07
CA SER A 73 15.47 2.27 14.23
C SER A 73 15.12 2.35 12.76
N THR A 74 15.75 3.29 12.05
CA THR A 74 15.63 3.47 10.60
C THR A 74 16.08 2.22 9.83
N ASP A 75 17.13 1.54 10.27
CA ASP A 75 17.61 0.29 9.66
C ASP A 75 16.57 -0.84 9.74
N LYS A 76 15.90 -0.98 10.88
CA LYS A 76 14.81 -1.97 11.02
C LYS A 76 13.66 -1.66 10.07
N ILE A 77 13.23 -0.40 10.01
CA ILE A 77 12.15 0.04 9.11
C ILE A 77 12.55 -0.21 7.65
N LYS A 78 13.78 0.14 7.27
CA LYS A 78 14.35 -0.10 5.94
C LYS A 78 14.28 -1.56 5.55
N MET A 79 14.82 -2.45 6.38
CA MET A 79 14.82 -3.89 6.13
C MET A 79 13.39 -4.44 6.00
N ALA A 80 12.44 -3.96 6.82
CA ALA A 80 11.04 -4.37 6.71
C ALA A 80 10.44 -3.94 5.37
N LEU A 81 10.60 -2.67 4.96
CA LEU A 81 10.08 -2.16 3.68
C LEU A 81 10.71 -2.87 2.49
N GLU A 82 12.03 -3.10 2.49
CA GLU A 82 12.73 -3.83 1.44
C GLU A 82 12.20 -5.26 1.31
N ASN A 83 11.93 -5.95 2.43
CA ASN A 83 11.34 -7.29 2.42
C ASN A 83 9.92 -7.27 1.85
N HIS A 84 9.08 -6.29 2.23
CA HIS A 84 7.74 -6.16 1.66
C HIS A 84 7.77 -5.88 0.14
N ILE A 85 8.65 -4.97 -0.30
CA ILE A 85 8.84 -4.67 -1.73
C ILE A 85 9.29 -5.92 -2.49
N ARG A 86 10.31 -6.62 -1.98
CA ARG A 86 10.83 -7.85 -2.60
C ARG A 86 9.75 -8.92 -2.72
N ASN A 87 8.94 -9.12 -1.68
CA ASN A 87 7.86 -10.10 -1.72
C ASN A 87 6.78 -9.75 -2.77
N ILE A 88 6.47 -8.47 -2.91
CA ILE A 88 5.56 -7.99 -3.96
C ILE A 88 6.16 -8.25 -5.34
N GLU A 89 7.43 -7.87 -5.54
CA GLU A 89 8.13 -8.06 -6.82
C GLU A 89 8.22 -9.54 -7.20
N LEU A 90 8.58 -10.40 -6.26
CA LEU A 90 8.61 -11.86 -6.45
C LEU A 90 7.24 -12.37 -6.92
N THR A 91 6.17 -11.93 -6.25
CA THR A 91 4.81 -12.34 -6.62
C THR A 91 4.41 -11.85 -8.02
N LEU A 92 4.85 -10.65 -8.41
CA LEU A 92 4.53 -10.08 -9.72
C LEU A 92 5.35 -10.72 -10.84
N ILE A 93 6.61 -11.10 -10.58
CA ILE A 93 7.54 -11.68 -11.55
C ILE A 93 7.31 -13.20 -11.69
N GLU A 94 7.24 -13.93 -10.57
CA GLU A 94 7.15 -15.39 -10.55
C GLU A 94 5.70 -15.91 -10.56
N GLY A 95 4.73 -15.03 -10.26
CA GLY A 95 3.31 -15.40 -10.30
C GLY A 95 2.85 -15.76 -11.71
N SER A 96 1.92 -16.73 -11.82
CA SER A 96 1.34 -17.15 -13.10
C SER A 96 0.72 -15.96 -13.83
N GLN A 97 1.22 -15.54 -15.00
CA GLN A 97 0.63 -14.41 -15.75
C GLN A 97 -0.75 -14.72 -16.38
N TYR A 98 -1.18 -15.97 -16.30
CA TYR A 98 -2.43 -16.44 -16.88
C TYR A 98 -3.49 -16.72 -15.81
N PRO A 99 -4.78 -16.63 -16.18
CA PRO A 99 -5.89 -17.19 -15.41
C PRO A 99 -5.57 -18.61 -14.95
N THR A 100 -5.62 -18.85 -13.64
CA THR A 100 -5.34 -20.19 -13.07
C THR A 100 -6.61 -20.93 -12.67
N SER A 101 -7.75 -20.23 -12.67
CA SER A 101 -9.05 -20.77 -12.26
C SER A 101 -10.02 -20.84 -13.45
N THR A 102 -10.94 -21.80 -13.41
CA THR A 102 -12.10 -21.83 -14.31
C THR A 102 -13.16 -20.79 -13.93
N ASN A 103 -13.06 -20.20 -12.73
CA ASN A 103 -13.96 -19.15 -12.27
C ASN A 103 -13.49 -17.77 -12.77
N LEU A 104 -14.28 -17.16 -13.66
CA LEU A 104 -13.99 -15.85 -14.23
C LEU A 104 -13.81 -14.74 -13.18
N LEU A 105 -14.66 -14.71 -12.15
CA LEU A 105 -14.59 -13.70 -11.09
C LEU A 105 -13.31 -13.84 -10.27
N HIS A 106 -12.85 -15.07 -10.04
CA HIS A 106 -11.58 -15.32 -9.38
C HIS A 106 -10.40 -14.77 -10.20
N ASN A 107 -10.40 -15.03 -11.51
CA ASN A 107 -9.35 -14.51 -12.39
C ASN A 107 -9.35 -12.97 -12.45
N VAL A 108 -10.53 -12.33 -12.44
CA VAL A 108 -10.65 -10.88 -12.34
C VAL A 108 -10.09 -10.36 -11.01
N ALA A 109 -10.40 -11.01 -9.89
CA ALA A 109 -9.88 -10.66 -8.58
C ALA A 109 -8.35 -10.79 -8.49
N ASP A 110 -7.78 -11.81 -9.13
CA ASP A 110 -6.34 -12.02 -9.23
C ASP A 110 -5.64 -10.92 -10.03
N ILE A 111 -6.21 -10.55 -11.19
CA ILE A 111 -5.69 -9.45 -12.01
C ILE A 111 -5.71 -8.14 -11.24
N LEU A 112 -6.86 -7.79 -10.65
CA LEU A 112 -7.00 -6.59 -9.84
C LEU A 112 -6.04 -6.60 -8.64
N GLY A 113 -5.84 -7.76 -8.01
CA GLY A 113 -4.89 -7.92 -6.91
C GLY A 113 -3.44 -7.63 -7.31
N ARG A 114 -3.05 -7.92 -8.55
CA ARG A 114 -1.72 -7.57 -9.07
C ARG A 114 -1.57 -6.09 -9.36
N GLU A 115 -2.58 -5.48 -9.97
CA GLU A 115 -2.60 -4.02 -10.16
C GLU A 115 -2.53 -3.29 -8.81
N ALA A 116 -3.25 -3.78 -7.80
CA ALA A 116 -3.17 -3.26 -6.43
C ALA A 116 -1.74 -3.37 -5.88
N LYS A 117 -1.10 -4.54 -6.02
CA LYS A 117 0.29 -4.78 -5.61
C LYS A 117 1.30 -3.87 -6.31
N GLN A 118 1.14 -3.60 -7.60
CA GLN A 118 1.99 -2.65 -8.33
C GLN A 118 1.92 -1.26 -7.70
N ARG A 119 0.70 -0.78 -7.41
CA ARG A 119 0.53 0.50 -6.74
C ARG A 119 1.07 0.50 -5.30
N LEU A 120 0.84 -0.57 -4.56
CA LEU A 120 1.37 -0.71 -3.20
C LEU A 120 2.91 -0.65 -3.21
N ARG A 121 3.57 -1.31 -4.16
CA ARG A 121 5.03 -1.24 -4.32
C ARG A 121 5.51 0.20 -4.46
N GLU A 122 4.85 1.02 -5.28
CA GLU A 122 5.22 2.44 -5.43
C GLU A 122 5.10 3.21 -4.10
N ASP A 123 4.04 2.97 -3.34
CA ASP A 123 3.84 3.58 -2.02
C ASP A 123 4.92 3.16 -1.03
N LEU A 124 5.29 1.88 -1.01
CA LEU A 124 6.38 1.38 -0.15
C LEU A 124 7.74 1.93 -0.56
N GLN A 125 7.98 2.13 -1.86
CA GLN A 125 9.20 2.76 -2.35
C GLN A 125 9.29 4.23 -1.94
N ARG A 126 8.17 4.96 -1.93
CA ARG A 126 8.14 6.33 -1.40
C ARG A 126 8.49 6.36 0.08
N LEU A 127 7.92 5.45 0.87
CA LEU A 127 8.26 5.30 2.29
C LEU A 127 9.74 4.97 2.49
N LEU A 128 10.27 4.02 1.71
CA LEU A 128 11.69 3.64 1.77
C LEU A 128 12.61 4.81 1.40
N TYR A 129 12.23 5.63 0.44
CA TYR A 129 12.98 6.82 0.05
C TYR A 129 13.12 7.81 1.22
N THR A 130 12.07 7.99 2.03
CA THR A 130 12.10 8.91 3.18
C THR A 130 13.16 8.57 4.25
N ILE A 131 13.57 7.30 4.32
CA ILE A 131 14.51 6.81 5.33
C ILE A 131 15.91 6.48 4.76
N THR A 132 16.10 6.54 3.44
CA THR A 132 17.34 6.08 2.79
C THR A 132 18.17 7.21 2.19
N TYR A 133 17.55 8.33 1.77
CA TYR A 133 18.21 9.37 0.98
C TYR A 133 18.13 10.78 1.61
N LYS A 134 18.26 10.87 2.94
CA LYS A 134 18.44 12.14 3.66
C LYS A 134 19.59 12.04 4.66
#